data_AF-A0A7T8GTW4-F1
#
_entry.id   AF-A0A7T8GTW4-F1
#
_cell.length_a   1.000
_cell.length_b   1.000
_cell.length_c   1.000
_cell.angle_alpha   90.00
_cell.angle_beta   90.00
_cell.angle_gamma   90.00
#
_symmetry.space_group_name_H-M   'P 1'
#
loop_
_entity.id
_entity.type
_entity.pdbx_description
1 polymer ?
#
loop_
_entity_poly.entity_id
_entity_poly.type
_entity_poly.pdbx_seq_one_letter_code
_entity_poly.pdbx_strand_id
1 'polypeptide(L)'
;NFTQDQKHNSQNNRCCVRNPHEVPIVAQTKFPAAVIVFGIISSDGDVMPPHFFPKGLRLDSEGYVALMRDVVAPWIKKVAAGRPYVFQQDSAPCYTSRKTQKWLSENLDDYTSPNIWLPNAPDCNPCDFYPWGAVERDTNRTACNTMAKLKARITLCFKKLPRDQVRCACSRFQSRLKTVVEVRGAYFE
;
A
#
# COMPACT_ATOMS: atom_id res chain seq x y z
N ASN A 1 -2.99 -7.67 1.89
CA ASN A 1 -2.95 -8.99 1.21
C ASN A 1 -3.92 -9.01 0.05
N PHE A 2 -3.40 -9.19 -1.16
CA PHE A 2 -4.22 -9.40 -2.35
C PHE A 2 -4.55 -10.88 -2.47
N THR A 3 -5.84 -11.20 -2.59
CA THR A 3 -6.34 -12.56 -2.66
C THR A 3 -6.64 -12.95 -4.09
N GLN A 4 -6.54 -14.25 -4.37
CA GLN A 4 -6.85 -14.82 -5.68
C GLN A 4 -8.33 -14.67 -6.07
N ASP A 5 -9.22 -14.80 -5.10
CA ASP A 5 -10.66 -14.72 -5.31
C ASP A 5 -11.14 -13.27 -5.34
N GLN A 6 -12.20 -13.04 -6.11
CA GLN A 6 -12.92 -11.77 -6.13
C GLN A 6 -13.49 -11.50 -4.73
N LYS A 7 -13.04 -10.41 -4.09
CA LYS A 7 -13.71 -9.90 -2.90
C LYS A 7 -15.03 -9.23 -3.28
N HIS A 8 -16.14 -9.81 -2.83
CA HIS A 8 -17.44 -9.17 -2.91
C HIS A 8 -17.56 -8.16 -1.76
N ASN A 9 -17.47 -6.86 -2.06
CA ASN A 9 -17.74 -5.80 -1.10
C ASN A 9 -19.22 -5.42 -1.19
N SER A 10 -20.03 -5.81 -0.21
CA SER A 10 -21.49 -5.56 -0.21
C SER A 10 -21.88 -4.08 -0.20
N GLN A 11 -21.00 -3.18 0.25
CA GLN A 11 -21.25 -1.74 0.22
C GLN A 11 -21.09 -1.15 -1.20
N ASN A 12 -20.13 -1.66 -1.97
CA ASN A 12 -19.79 -1.17 -3.32
C ASN A 12 -20.37 -2.02 -4.47
N ASN A 13 -20.67 -3.30 -4.23
CA ASN A 13 -21.19 -4.24 -5.23
C ASN A 13 -22.68 -4.49 -5.00
N ARG A 14 -23.48 -3.42 -5.02
CA ARG A 14 -24.94 -3.51 -4.86
C ARG A 14 -25.56 -4.05 -6.14
N CYS A 15 -26.37 -5.11 -6.01
CA CYS A 15 -27.23 -5.60 -7.09
C CYS A 15 -28.69 -5.33 -6.71
N CYS A 16 -29.42 -4.66 -7.59
CA CYS A 16 -30.87 -4.51 -7.46
C CYS A 16 -31.50 -5.68 -8.21
N VAL A 17 -31.93 -6.70 -7.47
CA VAL A 17 -32.61 -7.89 -8.01
C VAL A 17 -34.04 -7.96 -7.49
N ARG A 18 -34.95 -8.55 -8.26
CA ARG A 18 -36.35 -8.74 -7.82
C ARG A 18 -36.52 -10.03 -7.04
N ASN A 19 -35.63 -11.00 -7.26
CA ASN A 19 -35.62 -12.28 -6.57
C ASN A 19 -34.22 -12.54 -5.97
N PRO A 20 -34.10 -12.93 -4.69
CA PRO A 20 -32.81 -13.30 -4.07
C PRO A 20 -32.02 -14.37 -4.83
N HIS A 21 -32.66 -15.24 -5.61
CA HIS A 21 -31.98 -16.24 -6.44
C HIS A 21 -31.25 -15.65 -7.66
N GLU A 22 -31.51 -14.39 -8.01
CA GLU A 22 -30.84 -13.67 -9.11
C GLU A 22 -29.51 -13.03 -8.66
N VAL A 23 -29.20 -13.05 -7.35
CA VAL A 23 -27.93 -12.54 -6.85
C VAL A 23 -26.79 -13.42 -7.39
N PRO A 24 -25.81 -12.86 -8.11
CA PRO A 24 -24.69 -13.64 -8.62
C PRO A 24 -23.92 -14.31 -7.47
N ILE A 25 -23.89 -15.63 -7.45
CA ILE A 25 -23.10 -16.41 -6.49
C ILE A 25 -21.64 -16.34 -6.93
N VAL A 26 -20.84 -15.56 -6.20
CA VAL A 26 -19.37 -15.54 -6.39
C VAL A 26 -18.78 -16.66 -5.55
N ALA A 27 -18.35 -17.75 -6.21
CA ALA A 27 -17.67 -18.85 -5.54
C ALA A 27 -16.37 -18.36 -4.88
N GLN A 28 -16.17 -18.70 -3.60
CA GLN A 28 -14.96 -18.41 -2.84
C GLN A 28 -14.23 -19.71 -2.52
N THR A 29 -12.92 -19.72 -2.74
CA THR A 29 -12.01 -20.79 -2.34
C THR A 29 -11.86 -20.76 -0.82
N LYS A 30 -12.03 -21.92 -0.18
CA LYS A 30 -11.67 -22.10 1.24
C LYS A 30 -10.15 -22.00 1.32
N PHE A 31 -9.63 -20.84 1.74
CA PHE A 31 -8.20 -20.44 1.76
C PHE A 31 -7.62 -19.96 0.42
N PRO A 32 -8.03 -18.78 -0.07
CA PRO A 32 -7.47 -18.23 -1.30
C PRO A 32 -5.96 -17.98 -1.16
N ALA A 33 -5.20 -18.30 -2.21
CA ALA A 33 -3.80 -17.91 -2.24
C ALA A 33 -3.69 -16.38 -2.17
N ALA A 34 -2.82 -15.89 -1.29
CA ALA A 34 -2.60 -14.46 -1.10
C ALA A 34 -1.15 -14.10 -1.40
N VAL A 35 -0.95 -12.86 -1.87
CA VAL A 35 0.37 -12.27 -2.05
C VAL A 35 0.50 -11.03 -1.18
N ILE A 36 1.65 -10.92 -0.52
CA ILE A 36 2.07 -9.72 0.20
C ILE A 36 2.84 -8.86 -0.81
N VAL A 37 2.44 -7.60 -0.92
CA VAL A 37 2.98 -6.64 -1.87
C VAL A 37 3.51 -5.45 -1.09
N PHE A 38 4.69 -4.97 -1.46
CA PHE A 38 5.26 -3.72 -0.96
C PHE A 38 5.32 -2.70 -2.10
N GLY A 39 4.96 -1.46 -1.81
CA GLY A 39 4.85 -0.39 -2.80
C GLY A 39 5.20 0.96 -2.18
N ILE A 40 5.73 1.86 -3.02
CA ILE A 40 6.09 3.23 -2.65
C ILE A 40 5.57 4.16 -3.74
N ILE A 41 5.10 5.32 -3.32
CA ILE A 41 4.73 6.43 -4.20
C ILE A 41 5.52 7.69 -3.80
N SER A 42 5.72 8.62 -4.74
CA SER A 42 6.29 9.94 -4.46
C SER A 42 5.22 11.03 -4.52
N SER A 43 5.45 12.15 -3.83
CA SER A 43 4.61 13.36 -3.92
C SER A 43 4.60 13.99 -5.30
N ASP A 44 5.59 13.68 -6.15
CA ASP A 44 5.64 14.07 -7.55
C ASP A 44 4.80 13.18 -8.47
N GLY A 45 4.24 12.08 -7.94
CA GLY A 45 3.36 11.16 -8.63
C GLY A 45 4.05 9.92 -9.20
N ASP A 46 5.30 9.66 -8.84
CA ASP A 46 6.02 8.46 -9.27
C ASP A 46 5.57 7.25 -8.45
N VAL A 47 5.51 6.09 -9.09
CA VAL A 47 5.03 4.84 -8.48
C VAL A 47 6.10 3.77 -8.65
N MET A 48 6.53 3.19 -7.54
CA MET A 48 7.47 2.08 -7.56
C MET A 48 6.79 0.83 -8.12
N PRO A 49 7.44 0.07 -9.03
CA PRO A 49 6.97 -1.25 -9.38
C PRO A 49 6.77 -2.10 -8.11
N PRO A 50 5.64 -2.83 -7.99
CA PRO A 50 5.33 -3.55 -6.76
C PRO A 50 6.35 -4.64 -6.49
N HIS A 51 6.87 -4.69 -5.26
CA HIS A 51 7.72 -5.78 -4.79
C HIS A 51 6.86 -6.89 -4.19
N PHE A 52 7.07 -8.13 -4.62
CA PHE A 52 6.29 -9.28 -4.17
C PHE A 52 7.11 -10.16 -3.23
N PHE A 53 6.62 -10.37 -2.01
CA PHE A 53 7.28 -11.29 -1.10
C PHE A 53 6.96 -12.76 -1.45
N PRO A 54 7.90 -13.68 -1.20
CA PRO A 54 7.64 -15.11 -1.21
C PRO A 54 6.49 -15.50 -0.28
N LYS A 55 5.74 -16.55 -0.64
CA LYS A 55 4.63 -17.05 0.18
C LYS A 55 5.16 -17.52 1.54
N GLY A 56 4.51 -17.08 2.61
CA GLY A 56 4.87 -17.48 3.98
C GLY A 56 6.05 -16.70 4.57
N LEU A 57 6.64 -15.75 3.84
CA LEU A 57 7.67 -14.89 4.42
C LEU A 57 7.06 -13.98 5.48
N ARG A 58 7.59 -14.06 6.70
CA ARG A 58 7.39 -13.06 7.75
C ARG A 58 8.56 -12.10 7.67
N LEU A 59 8.29 -10.85 7.28
CA LEU A 59 9.32 -9.84 7.14
C LEU A 59 9.83 -9.44 8.53
N ASP A 60 11.06 -9.86 8.85
CA ASP A 60 11.78 -9.42 10.03
C ASP A 60 12.61 -8.17 9.73
N SER A 61 13.37 -7.69 10.72
CA SER A 61 14.21 -6.50 10.57
C SER A 61 15.34 -6.67 9.55
N GLU A 62 15.85 -7.88 9.34
CA GLU A 62 16.93 -8.12 8.39
C GLU A 62 16.43 -8.16 6.96
N GLY A 63 15.33 -8.88 6.73
CA GLY A 63 14.63 -8.89 5.45
C GLY A 63 14.16 -7.48 5.08
N TYR A 64 13.72 -6.68 6.04
CA TYR A 64 13.36 -5.29 5.79
C TYR A 64 14.56 -4.42 5.39
N VAL A 65 15.68 -4.52 6.10
CA VAL A 65 16.91 -3.79 5.71
C VAL A 65 17.41 -4.22 4.33
N ALA A 66 17.34 -5.52 4.00
CA ALA A 66 17.68 -6.00 2.66
C ALA A 66 16.75 -5.43 1.58
N LEU A 67 15.43 -5.42 1.82
CA LEU A 67 14.47 -4.76 0.93
C LEU A 67 14.79 -3.27 0.75
N MET A 68 15.10 -2.58 1.84
CA MET A 68 15.42 -1.16 1.81
C MET A 68 16.68 -0.88 1.00
N ARG A 69 17.74 -1.68 1.22
CA ARG A 69 19.03 -1.57 0.52
C ARG A 69 18.93 -1.92 -0.96
N ASP A 70 18.27 -3.03 -1.29
CA ASP A 70 18.37 -3.64 -2.63
C ASP A 70 17.29 -3.13 -3.59
N VAL A 71 16.17 -2.64 -3.05
CA VAL A 71 15.00 -2.25 -3.86
C VAL A 71 14.62 -0.80 -3.64
N VAL A 72 14.40 -0.39 -2.40
CA VAL A 72 13.76 0.91 -2.09
C VAL A 72 14.72 2.08 -2.27
N ALA A 73 15.88 2.08 -1.59
CA ALA A 73 16.82 3.20 -1.67
C ALA A 73 17.35 3.45 -3.08
N PRO A 74 17.67 2.42 -3.90
CA PRO A 74 18.01 2.62 -5.31
C PRO A 74 16.88 3.29 -6.10
N TRP A 75 15.63 2.89 -5.86
CA TRP A 75 14.47 3.50 -6.51
C TRP A 75 14.26 4.95 -6.08
N ILE A 76 14.33 5.24 -4.77
CA ILE A 76 14.21 6.60 -4.24
C ILE A 76 15.32 7.48 -4.82
N LYS A 77 16.58 7.04 -4.80
CA LYS A 77 17.71 7.80 -5.37
C LYS A 77 17.47 8.17 -6.83
N LYS A 78 16.90 7.26 -7.62
CA LYS A 78 16.52 7.52 -9.02
C LYS A 78 15.40 8.57 -9.14
N VAL A 79 14.35 8.47 -8.33
CA VAL A 79 13.18 9.37 -8.38
C VAL A 79 13.47 10.75 -7.80
N ALA A 80 14.19 10.80 -6.69
CA ALA A 80 14.61 12.02 -6.03
C ALA A 80 15.58 12.81 -6.92
N ALA A 81 16.45 12.11 -7.66
CA ALA A 81 17.43 12.70 -8.56
C ALA A 81 18.30 13.77 -7.86
N GLY A 82 18.70 13.49 -6.61
CA GLY A 82 19.50 14.39 -5.77
C GLY A 82 18.72 15.47 -5.02
N ARG A 83 17.39 15.53 -5.16
CA ARG A 83 16.54 16.40 -4.34
C ARG A 83 16.36 15.80 -2.94
N PRO A 84 16.31 16.64 -1.89
CA PRO A 84 16.01 16.18 -0.54
C PRO A 84 14.61 15.56 -0.48
N TYR A 85 14.47 14.48 0.29
CA TYR A 85 13.21 13.78 0.49
C TYR A 85 13.04 13.32 1.94
N VAL A 86 11.79 13.08 2.33
CA VAL A 86 11.44 12.42 3.59
C VAL A 86 10.79 11.08 3.28
N PHE A 87 11.36 9.99 3.76
CA PHE A 87 10.76 8.67 3.65
C PHE A 87 9.71 8.45 4.75
N GLN A 88 8.45 8.27 4.36
CA GLN A 88 7.36 7.98 5.28
C GLN A 88 7.05 6.47 5.29
N GLN A 89 6.90 5.91 6.48
CA GLN A 89 6.50 4.52 6.73
C GLN A 89 5.59 4.45 7.96
N ASP A 90 4.86 3.34 8.12
CA ASP A 90 4.09 3.07 9.34
C ASP A 90 5.00 2.59 10.50
N SER A 91 4.41 2.34 11.68
CA SER A 91 5.15 1.89 12.87
C SER A 91 5.13 0.36 13.06
N ALA A 92 5.14 -0.45 11.99
CA ALA A 92 5.17 -1.90 12.13
C ALA A 92 6.46 -2.39 12.85
N PRO A 93 6.40 -3.50 13.62
CA PRO A 93 7.51 -3.93 14.48
C PRO A 93 8.86 -4.14 13.79
N CYS A 94 8.87 -4.59 12.53
CA CYS A 94 10.12 -4.75 11.78
C CYS A 94 10.79 -3.39 11.49
N TYR A 95 9.98 -2.35 11.27
CA TYR A 95 10.44 -0.99 10.96
C TYR A 95 11.00 -0.28 12.18
N THR A 96 10.45 -0.53 13.37
CA THR A 96 10.86 0.13 14.62
C THR A 96 12.11 -0.46 15.28
N SER A 97 12.63 -1.57 14.76
CA SER A 97 13.85 -2.20 15.28
C SER A 97 15.09 -1.31 15.20
N ARG A 98 15.97 -1.39 16.20
CA ARG A 98 17.23 -0.59 16.23
C ARG A 98 18.08 -0.77 14.97
N LYS A 99 18.14 -2.01 14.44
CA LYS A 99 18.87 -2.35 13.21
C LYS A 99 18.32 -1.57 12.02
N THR A 100 16.99 -1.54 11.86
CA THR A 100 16.33 -0.81 10.79
C THR A 100 16.52 0.70 10.96
N GLN A 101 16.25 1.23 12.14
CA GLN A 101 16.36 2.67 12.41
C GLN A 101 17.78 3.20 12.15
N LYS A 102 18.80 2.45 12.60
CA LYS A 102 20.21 2.76 12.31
C LYS A 102 20.47 2.80 10.80
N TRP A 103 20.03 1.78 10.07
CA TRP A 103 20.22 1.72 8.62
C TRP A 103 19.52 2.90 7.92
N LEU A 104 18.29 3.24 8.30
CA LEU A 104 17.54 4.36 7.73
C LEU A 104 18.26 5.69 7.95
N SER A 105 18.76 5.94 9.17
CA SER A 105 19.50 7.18 9.48
C SER A 105 20.84 7.31 8.76
N GLU A 106 21.47 6.20 8.40
CA GLU A 106 22.77 6.20 7.71
C GLU A 106 22.63 6.28 6.18
N ASN A 107 21.46 5.93 5.62
CA ASN A 107 21.31 5.70 4.18
C ASN A 107 20.22 6.52 3.49
N LEU A 108 19.33 7.19 4.23
CA LEU A 108 18.29 8.06 3.66
C LEU A 108 18.52 9.53 4.06
N ASP A 109 18.04 10.45 3.23
CA ASP A 109 18.12 11.90 3.49
C ASP A 109 17.40 12.28 4.79
N ASP A 110 16.14 11.87 4.93
CA ASP A 110 15.33 11.99 6.14
C ASP A 110 14.23 10.92 6.14
N TYR A 111 13.65 10.62 7.30
CA TYR A 111 12.57 9.65 7.44
C TYR A 111 11.69 9.90 8.68
N THR A 112 10.43 9.47 8.59
CA THR A 112 9.53 9.52 9.76
C THR A 112 9.93 8.43 10.75
N SER A 113 10.58 8.83 11.85
CA SER A 113 10.89 7.90 12.94
C SER A 113 9.60 7.35 13.59
N PRO A 114 9.65 6.17 14.23
CA PRO A 114 8.50 5.54 14.87
C PRO A 114 7.77 6.42 15.89
N ASN A 115 8.47 7.39 16.48
CA ASN A 115 7.92 8.29 17.51
C ASN A 115 7.13 9.47 16.90
N ILE A 116 7.29 9.73 15.60
CA ILE A 116 6.60 10.82 14.90
C ILE A 116 5.29 10.32 14.29
N TRP A 117 5.24 9.06 13.89
CA TRP A 117 4.05 8.48 13.25
C TRP A 117 2.96 8.14 14.27
N LEU A 118 1.74 8.59 13.99
CA LEU A 118 0.58 8.32 14.85
C LEU A 118 0.22 6.81 14.79
N PRO A 119 0.09 6.13 15.94
CA PRO A 119 -0.41 4.75 15.96
C PRO A 119 -1.81 4.67 15.34
N ASN A 120 -2.07 3.62 14.55
CA ASN A 120 -3.39 3.32 13.97
C ASN A 120 -4.02 4.44 13.13
N ALA A 121 -3.21 5.21 12.40
CA ALA A 121 -3.69 6.28 11.52
C ALA A 121 -3.54 5.92 10.01
N PRO A 122 -4.28 4.92 9.49
CA PRO A 122 -4.26 4.60 8.06
C PRO A 122 -4.76 5.79 7.22
N ASP A 123 -5.64 6.62 7.77
CA ASP A 123 -6.13 7.84 7.12
C ASP A 123 -4.99 8.84 6.86
N CYS A 124 -3.89 8.75 7.60
CA CYS A 124 -2.71 9.59 7.38
C CYS A 124 -1.73 9.00 6.36
N ASN A 125 -1.90 7.77 5.87
CA ASN A 125 -0.98 7.17 4.91
C ASN A 125 -1.53 7.27 3.47
N PRO A 126 -0.90 8.04 2.58
CA PRO A 126 -1.31 8.14 1.18
C PRO A 126 -1.47 6.81 0.46
N CYS A 127 -0.63 5.82 0.80
CA CYS A 127 -0.73 4.48 0.22
C CYS A 127 -2.04 3.77 0.62
N ASP A 128 -2.51 3.95 1.86
CA ASP A 128 -3.66 3.24 2.42
C ASP A 128 -4.99 3.78 1.89
N PHE A 129 -5.14 5.11 1.79
CA PHE A 129 -6.42 5.67 1.35
C PHE A 129 -6.58 5.80 -0.17
N TYR A 130 -5.54 5.56 -0.99
CA TYR A 130 -5.67 5.64 -2.45
C TYR A 130 -5.07 4.47 -3.25
N PRO A 131 -3.73 4.31 -3.44
CA PRO A 131 -3.16 3.31 -4.33
C PRO A 131 -3.62 1.89 -4.03
N TRP A 132 -3.65 1.49 -2.75
CA TRP A 132 -4.07 0.14 -2.39
C TRP A 132 -5.54 -0.12 -2.73
N GLY A 133 -6.43 0.82 -2.43
CA GLY A 133 -7.86 0.71 -2.79
C GLY A 133 -8.10 0.72 -4.30
N ALA A 134 -7.34 1.50 -5.06
CA ALA A 134 -7.42 1.53 -6.52
C ALA A 134 -6.95 0.21 -7.15
N VAL A 135 -5.79 -0.31 -6.70
CA VAL A 135 -5.25 -1.59 -7.17
C VAL A 135 -6.15 -2.75 -6.76
N GLU A 136 -6.68 -2.76 -5.53
CA GLU A 136 -7.58 -3.80 -5.05
C GLU A 136 -8.88 -3.83 -5.85
N ARG A 137 -9.47 -2.67 -6.13
CA ARG A 137 -10.68 -2.56 -6.96
C ARG A 137 -10.46 -3.17 -8.34
N ASP A 138 -9.37 -2.82 -9.02
CA ASP A 138 -9.10 -3.28 -10.38
C ASP A 138 -8.73 -4.77 -10.44
N THR A 139 -7.90 -5.23 -9.50
CA THR A 139 -7.49 -6.64 -9.43
C THR A 139 -8.69 -7.56 -9.17
N ASN A 140 -9.67 -7.11 -8.36
CA ASN A 140 -10.88 -7.85 -8.03
C ASN A 140 -12.00 -7.77 -9.10
N ARG A 141 -11.84 -7.02 -10.20
CA ARG A 141 -12.88 -6.95 -11.26
C ARG A 141 -13.14 -8.30 -11.92
N THR A 142 -12.13 -9.16 -12.00
CA THR A 142 -12.23 -10.51 -12.54
C THR A 142 -11.33 -11.45 -11.75
N ALA A 143 -11.76 -12.70 -11.54
CA ALA A 143 -10.96 -13.68 -10.83
C ALA A 143 -9.61 -13.92 -11.53
N CYS A 144 -8.55 -14.07 -10.75
CA CYS A 144 -7.25 -14.51 -11.23
C CYS A 144 -7.10 -15.99 -10.88
N ASN A 145 -7.10 -16.92 -11.83
CA ASN A 145 -6.98 -18.34 -11.50
C ASN A 145 -5.54 -18.83 -11.21
N THR A 146 -4.54 -17.95 -11.30
CA THR A 146 -3.14 -18.27 -10.94
C THR A 146 -2.44 -17.11 -10.26
N MET A 147 -1.43 -17.42 -9.43
CA MET A 147 -0.59 -16.41 -8.77
C MET A 147 0.18 -15.54 -9.77
N ALA A 148 0.63 -16.12 -10.88
CA ALA A 148 1.32 -15.37 -11.94
C ALA A 148 0.41 -14.32 -12.58
N LYS A 149 -0.85 -14.67 -12.88
CA LYS A 149 -1.85 -13.72 -13.38
C LYS A 149 -2.17 -12.62 -12.37
N LEU A 150 -2.28 -12.98 -11.09
CA LEU A 150 -2.51 -12.00 -10.02
C LEU A 150 -1.35 -10.99 -9.92
N LYS A 151 -0.10 -11.47 -9.88
CA LYS A 151 1.09 -10.60 -9.85
C LYS A 151 1.15 -9.71 -11.09
N ALA A 152 0.97 -10.25 -12.29
CA ALA A 152 0.96 -9.48 -13.53
C ALA A 152 -0.12 -8.39 -13.53
N ARG A 153 -1.32 -8.70 -13.01
CA ARG A 153 -2.41 -7.73 -12.89
C ARG A 153 -2.09 -6.62 -11.89
N ILE A 154 -1.58 -6.97 -10.71
CA ILE A 154 -1.13 -5.98 -9.71
C ILE A 154 -0.07 -5.06 -10.32
N THR A 155 0.95 -5.61 -11.00
CA THR A 155 1.97 -4.82 -11.70
C THR A 155 1.37 -3.87 -12.74
N LEU A 156 0.38 -4.34 -13.51
CA LEU A 156 -0.32 -3.49 -14.49
C LEU A 156 -1.11 -2.37 -13.82
N CYS A 157 -1.81 -2.64 -12.72
CA CYS A 157 -2.57 -1.64 -11.97
C CYS A 157 -1.63 -0.57 -11.41
N PHE A 158 -0.52 -0.95 -10.77
CA PHE A 158 0.51 -0.02 -10.29
C PHE A 158 1.04 0.87 -11.42
N LYS A 159 1.35 0.30 -12.59
CA LYS A 159 1.82 1.06 -13.76
C LYS A 159 0.77 2.04 -14.31
N LYS A 160 -0.52 1.76 -14.12
CA LYS A 160 -1.65 2.56 -14.63
C LYS A 160 -2.16 3.60 -13.64
N LEU A 161 -1.64 3.65 -12.41
CA LEU A 161 -2.03 4.68 -11.44
C LEU A 161 -1.77 6.07 -12.04
N PRO A 162 -2.82 6.91 -12.20
CA PRO A 162 -2.65 8.24 -12.77
C PRO A 162 -1.74 9.12 -11.90
N ARG A 163 -0.73 9.73 -12.52
CA ARG A 163 0.28 10.54 -11.83
C ARG A 163 -0.37 11.68 -11.03
N ASP A 164 -1.36 12.34 -11.60
CA ASP A 164 -2.15 13.41 -10.98
C ASP A 164 -2.92 12.95 -9.74
N GLN A 165 -3.52 11.76 -9.79
CA GLN A 165 -4.22 11.19 -8.63
C GLN A 165 -3.27 10.81 -7.50
N VAL A 166 -2.07 10.29 -7.82
CA VAL A 166 -1.02 10.03 -6.83
C VAL A 166 -0.57 11.33 -6.16
N ARG A 167 -0.32 12.40 -6.94
CA ARG A 167 0.02 13.72 -6.41
C ARG A 167 -1.07 14.27 -5.50
N CYS A 168 -2.32 14.17 -5.93
CA CYS A 168 -3.48 14.59 -5.15
C CYS A 168 -3.58 13.81 -3.82
N ALA A 169 -3.36 12.49 -3.85
CA ALA A 169 -3.32 11.68 -2.63
C ALA A 169 -2.21 12.16 -1.68
N CYS A 170 -0.98 12.36 -2.17
CA CYS A 170 0.11 12.86 -1.36
C CYS A 170 -0.14 14.27 -0.80
N SER A 171 -0.74 15.19 -1.58
CA SER A 171 -1.03 16.55 -1.09
C SER A 171 -2.08 16.58 0.02
N ARG A 172 -2.97 15.58 0.06
CA ARG A 172 -3.98 15.45 1.13
C ARG A 172 -3.39 15.07 2.48
N PHE A 173 -2.14 14.58 2.53
CA PHE A 173 -1.46 14.21 3.77
C PHE A 173 -1.54 15.33 4.82
N GLN A 174 -1.15 16.56 4.46
CA GLN A 174 -1.14 17.69 5.40
C GLN A 174 -2.56 18.09 5.85
N SER A 175 -3.53 18.13 4.93
CA SER A 175 -4.91 18.45 5.31
C SER A 175 -5.49 17.39 6.25
N ARG A 176 -5.20 16.11 6.00
CA ARG A 176 -5.66 15.01 6.84
C ARG A 176 -5.03 15.06 8.24
N LEU A 177 -3.74 15.40 8.34
CA LEU A 177 -3.09 15.65 9.64
C LEU A 177 -3.76 16.79 10.43
N LYS A 178 -4.13 17.89 9.76
CA LYS A 178 -4.88 18.98 10.40
C LYS A 178 -6.24 18.51 10.90
N THR A 179 -6.97 17.75 10.09
CA THR A 179 -8.25 17.17 10.50
C THR A 179 -8.10 16.26 11.71
N VAL A 180 -7.06 15.40 11.78
CA VAL A 180 -6.77 14.57 12.98
C VAL A 180 -6.64 15.43 14.25
N VAL A 181 -5.94 16.57 14.15
CA VAL A 181 -5.79 17.49 15.28
C VAL A 181 -7.12 18.13 15.67
N GLU A 182 -7.91 18.56 14.69
CA GLU A 182 -9.25 19.15 14.90
C GLU A 182 -10.21 18.17 15.57
N VAL A 183 -10.22 16.91 15.13
CA VAL A 183 -11.08 15.85 15.69
C VAL A 183 -10.45 15.14 16.89
N ARG A 184 -9.33 15.65 17.42
CA ARG A 184 -8.61 15.12 18.59
C ARG A 184 -8.31 13.62 18.51
N GLY A 185 -7.95 13.13 17.32
CA GLY A 185 -7.60 11.73 17.09
C GLY A 185 -8.78 10.77 16.84
N ALA A 186 -10.01 11.27 16.69
CA ALA A 186 -11.13 10.46 16.19
C ALA A 186 -10.98 10.11 14.69
N TYR A 187 -11.69 9.07 14.23
CA TYR A 187 -11.73 8.67 12.82
C TYR A 187 -12.48 9.71 11.96
N PHE A 188 -12.06 9.86 10.71
CA PHE A 188 -12.63 10.79 9.73
C PHE A 188 -12.46 10.23 8.30
N GLU A 189 -13.36 10.58 7.37
CA GLU A 189 -13.30 10.12 5.97
C GLU A 189 -12.78 11.21 5.00
#